data_AF-A0A1T4NN44-F1
#
_entry.id   AF-A0A1T4NN44-F1
#
_cell.length_a   1.000
_cell.length_b   1.000
_cell.length_c   1.000
_cell.angle_alpha   90.00
_cell.angle_beta   90.00
_cell.angle_gamma   90.00
#
_symmetry.space_group_name_H-M   'P 1'
#
loop_
_entity.id
_entity.type
_entity.pdbx_description
1 polymer ?
#
loop_
_entity_poly.entity_id
_entity_poly.type
_entity_poly.pdbx_seq_one_letter_code
_entity_poly.pdbx_strand_id
1 'polypeptide(L)'
;MKRKTGIIIISVCLFVMIAEMLAFFVFIKPAIRVRDFYYASDVGDCDEMITIFKKLPNSKKEEAISVLKDISVHYTNEYIEGKMTYEDLNKILQCGLEIDGIARKNDVRGVIGFSSTLIDCYIYANQKELERIFQLCVDEYKENGKSDIYYRYVNDFKNVYNLSFTKSGNDFDDTKTVTNEHYINAIVGKMESMVSKTVRDYASGTAPKEIVDTYIDVLDDCFVGNEKKNFERLNNLKQNLDAYVTDYRKFVEMMGEEKFAEVYSQINDYLAKNKGKEGFAEREKSYVKLSQKALEAAKGYYPSEINAMLGRGEIDQAAEMIRNVESVFGNEVNLIKHKEYINSEWKRAYCNYMCNYEINLQNSIEEGVVVGKYCNSKDVDLAVNKPNLMCLVRMDEGGIPELILYNSRSGYTYILTYVDGEVKLAGCLKVENYCENSEYIIGIPYSKNVMSMDIKYELYKFDRSKPSFEVVNTIIAKDDNSYFNIDGEEYFPKTEDGEYTGESIPNLKKRTNDKVNEILKNAVGGGFEPGEKESVSIGRAFNYIFEY
;
A
#
# COMPACT_ATOMS: atom_id res chain seq x y z
N MET A 1 -106.22 25.78 -44.34
CA MET A 1 -105.13 25.22 -43.50
C MET A 1 -103.70 25.44 -44.02
N LYS A 2 -103.44 25.69 -45.32
CA LYS A 2 -102.07 25.76 -45.88
C LYS A 2 -101.18 26.96 -45.44
N ARG A 3 -101.74 28.10 -45.01
CA ARG A 3 -100.97 29.30 -44.58
C ARG A 3 -100.35 29.18 -43.18
N LYS A 4 -100.99 28.47 -42.24
CA LYS A 4 -100.48 28.30 -40.87
C LYS A 4 -99.32 27.30 -40.81
N THR A 5 -99.33 26.26 -41.65
CA THR A 5 -98.25 25.27 -41.75
C THR A 5 -96.96 25.88 -42.33
N GLY A 6 -97.06 26.78 -43.33
CA GLY A 6 -95.90 27.47 -43.90
C GLY A 6 -95.19 28.41 -42.93
N ILE A 7 -95.93 29.15 -42.09
CA ILE A 7 -95.35 30.03 -41.06
C ILE A 7 -94.65 29.19 -39.97
N ILE A 8 -95.24 28.07 -39.55
CA ILE A 8 -94.61 27.17 -38.58
C ILE A 8 -93.33 26.56 -39.14
N ILE A 9 -93.34 26.11 -40.41
CA ILE A 9 -92.14 25.57 -41.07
C ILE A 9 -91.04 26.63 -41.20
N ILE A 10 -91.38 27.86 -41.60
CA ILE A 10 -90.41 28.98 -41.68
C ILE A 10 -89.84 29.30 -40.29
N SER A 11 -90.68 29.37 -39.25
CA SER A 11 -90.22 29.61 -37.88
C SER A 11 -89.32 28.48 -37.37
N VAL A 12 -89.66 27.21 -37.63
CA VAL A 12 -88.80 26.07 -37.26
C VAL A 12 -87.48 26.12 -38.01
N CYS A 13 -87.47 26.44 -39.31
CA CYS A 13 -86.23 26.60 -40.08
C CYS A 13 -85.39 27.79 -39.55
N LEU A 14 -86.02 28.90 -39.14
CA LEU A 14 -85.34 30.04 -38.54
C LEU A 14 -84.74 29.69 -37.17
N PHE A 15 -85.47 28.95 -36.34
CA PHE A 15 -84.96 28.46 -35.05
C PHE A 15 -83.82 27.47 -35.21
N VAL A 16 -83.88 26.58 -36.20
CA VAL A 16 -82.78 25.67 -36.53
C VAL A 16 -81.57 26.46 -37.05
N MET A 17 -81.75 27.44 -37.94
CA MET A 17 -80.65 28.32 -38.39
C MET A 17 -80.03 29.13 -37.24
N ILE A 18 -80.84 29.67 -36.32
CA ILE A 18 -80.34 30.38 -35.14
C ILE A 18 -79.61 29.42 -34.19
N ALA A 19 -80.13 28.21 -33.98
CA ALA A 19 -79.49 27.19 -33.16
C ALA A 19 -78.17 26.71 -33.78
N GLU A 20 -78.10 26.56 -35.11
CA GLU A 20 -76.88 26.22 -35.84
C GLU A 20 -75.87 27.37 -35.81
N MET A 21 -76.30 28.62 -35.97
CA MET A 21 -75.42 29.78 -35.80
C MET A 21 -74.90 29.85 -34.37
N LEU A 22 -75.74 29.67 -33.35
CA LEU A 22 -75.33 29.63 -31.95
C LEU A 22 -74.36 28.47 -31.70
N ALA A 23 -74.64 27.27 -32.22
CA ALA A 23 -73.74 26.13 -32.11
C ALA A 23 -72.40 26.39 -32.80
N PHE A 24 -72.41 27.08 -33.95
CA PHE A 24 -71.20 27.51 -34.64
C PHE A 24 -70.39 28.51 -33.82
N PHE A 25 -71.03 29.54 -33.25
CA PHE A 25 -70.34 30.56 -32.46
C PHE A 25 -69.90 30.09 -31.07
N VAL A 26 -70.63 29.16 -30.44
CA VAL A 26 -70.37 28.66 -29.09
C VAL A 26 -69.43 27.45 -29.08
N PHE A 27 -69.52 26.55 -30.07
CA PHE A 27 -68.74 25.31 -30.09
C PHE A 27 -67.72 25.25 -31.22
N ILE A 28 -68.13 25.44 -32.48
CA ILE A 28 -67.26 25.21 -33.66
C ILE A 28 -66.16 26.27 -33.76
N LYS A 29 -66.52 27.55 -33.69
CA LYS A 29 -65.57 28.68 -33.82
C LYS A 29 -64.53 28.71 -32.69
N PRO A 30 -64.88 28.49 -31.41
CA PRO A 30 -63.87 28.36 -30.37
C PRO A 30 -62.99 27.11 -30.52
N ALA A 31 -63.52 25.98 -30.99
CA ALA A 31 -62.72 24.78 -31.26
C ALA A 31 -61.71 24.97 -32.41
N ILE A 32 -62.12 25.63 -33.49
CA ILE A 32 -61.20 26.01 -34.58
C ILE A 32 -60.08 26.89 -34.03
N ARG A 33 -60.40 27.87 -33.18
CA ARG A 33 -59.39 28.74 -32.55
C ARG A 33 -58.44 28.00 -31.60
N VAL A 34 -58.90 26.98 -30.88
CA VAL A 34 -58.00 26.14 -30.06
C VAL A 34 -57.06 25.32 -30.94
N ARG A 35 -57.54 24.82 -32.10
CA ARG A 35 -56.68 24.16 -33.08
C ARG A 35 -55.67 25.14 -33.70
N ASP A 36 -56.09 26.36 -34.03
CA ASP A 36 -55.18 27.39 -34.55
C ASP A 36 -54.15 27.79 -33.47
N PHE A 37 -54.55 27.82 -32.20
CA PHE A 37 -53.64 27.99 -31.06
C PHE A 37 -52.64 26.83 -30.94
N TYR A 38 -53.05 25.58 -31.17
CA TYR A 38 -52.15 24.43 -31.22
C TYR A 38 -51.08 24.62 -32.31
N TYR A 39 -51.49 24.96 -33.54
CA TYR A 39 -50.53 25.18 -34.64
C TYR A 39 -49.57 26.32 -34.34
N ALA A 40 -50.06 27.44 -33.81
CA ALA A 40 -49.20 28.57 -33.41
C ALA A 40 -48.23 28.17 -32.27
N SER A 41 -48.68 27.32 -31.34
CA SER A 41 -47.83 26.77 -30.27
C SER A 41 -46.77 25.80 -30.77
N ASP A 42 -47.10 25.00 -31.79
CA ASP A 42 -46.23 24.01 -32.41
C ASP A 42 -45.05 24.66 -33.16
N VAL A 43 -45.27 25.83 -33.76
CA VAL A 43 -44.24 26.59 -34.48
C VAL A 43 -43.59 27.71 -33.66
N GLY A 44 -44.04 27.93 -32.42
CA GLY A 44 -43.50 28.97 -31.52
C GLY A 44 -43.83 30.41 -31.95
N ASP A 45 -45.01 30.66 -32.53
CA ASP A 45 -45.47 32.02 -32.86
C ASP A 45 -46.18 32.68 -31.67
N CYS A 46 -45.39 33.35 -30.82
CA CYS A 46 -45.90 33.96 -29.59
C CYS A 46 -46.99 35.03 -29.84
N ASP A 47 -46.84 35.87 -30.87
CA ASP A 47 -47.77 36.96 -31.15
C ASP A 47 -49.12 36.43 -31.64
N GLU A 48 -49.11 35.40 -32.49
CA GLU A 48 -50.30 34.70 -32.93
C GLU A 48 -50.98 33.96 -31.75
N MET A 49 -50.20 33.23 -30.94
CA MET A 49 -50.70 32.58 -29.73
C MET A 49 -51.41 33.56 -28.80
N ILE A 50 -50.79 34.71 -28.51
CA ILE A 50 -51.37 35.76 -27.64
C ILE A 50 -52.67 36.30 -28.23
N THR A 51 -52.67 36.55 -29.54
CA THR A 51 -53.83 37.09 -30.26
C THR A 51 -55.01 36.13 -30.23
N ILE A 52 -54.75 34.83 -30.43
CA ILE A 52 -55.76 33.78 -30.38
C ILE A 52 -56.26 33.60 -28.94
N PHE A 53 -55.34 33.49 -27.98
CA PHE A 53 -55.66 33.25 -26.56
C PHE A 53 -56.57 34.33 -25.96
N LYS A 54 -56.30 35.61 -26.25
CA LYS A 54 -57.16 36.73 -25.81
C LYS A 54 -58.59 36.65 -26.37
N LYS A 55 -58.78 36.05 -27.54
CA LYS A 55 -60.07 35.90 -28.24
C LYS A 55 -60.82 34.62 -27.86
N LEU A 56 -60.23 33.74 -27.04
CA LEU A 56 -60.89 32.52 -26.56
C LEU A 56 -61.84 32.83 -25.38
N PRO A 57 -62.98 32.13 -25.27
CA PRO A 57 -63.80 32.15 -24.06
C PRO A 57 -63.05 31.45 -22.91
N ASN A 58 -63.36 31.80 -21.66
CA ASN A 58 -62.64 31.30 -20.47
C ASN A 58 -62.57 29.76 -20.41
N SER A 59 -63.66 29.06 -20.76
CA SER A 59 -63.68 27.58 -20.78
C SER A 59 -62.69 26.96 -21.77
N LYS A 60 -62.34 27.66 -22.86
CA LYS A 60 -61.38 27.21 -23.88
C LYS A 60 -59.95 27.71 -23.63
N LYS A 61 -59.76 28.69 -22.74
CA LYS A 61 -58.43 29.12 -22.30
C LYS A 61 -57.74 28.04 -21.47
N GLU A 62 -58.46 27.36 -20.59
CA GLU A 62 -57.92 26.22 -19.83
C GLU A 62 -57.50 25.06 -20.74
N GLU A 63 -58.31 24.76 -21.77
CA GLU A 63 -57.97 23.76 -22.79
C GLU A 63 -56.71 24.16 -23.57
N ALA A 64 -56.60 25.43 -23.97
CA ALA A 64 -55.40 25.96 -24.61
C ALA A 64 -54.14 25.88 -23.70
N ILE A 65 -54.28 26.16 -22.40
CA ILE A 65 -53.18 25.99 -21.41
C ILE A 65 -52.78 24.52 -21.27
N SER A 66 -53.74 23.59 -21.28
CA SER A 66 -53.43 22.15 -21.26
C SER A 66 -52.65 21.71 -22.49
N VAL A 67 -53.11 22.13 -23.67
CA VAL A 67 -52.42 21.87 -24.94
C VAL A 67 -50.99 22.40 -24.92
N LEU A 68 -50.80 23.62 -24.43
CA LEU A 68 -49.49 24.24 -24.30
C LEU A 68 -48.56 23.43 -23.38
N LYS A 69 -49.07 22.89 -22.28
CA LYS A 69 -48.29 22.02 -21.38
C LYS A 69 -47.87 20.73 -22.08
N ASP A 70 -48.79 20.08 -22.81
CA ASP A 70 -48.50 18.84 -23.53
C ASP A 70 -47.44 19.06 -24.62
N ILE A 71 -47.57 20.15 -25.39
CA ILE A 71 -46.58 20.59 -26.38
C ILE A 71 -45.22 20.85 -25.72
N SER A 72 -45.20 21.58 -24.59
CA SER A 72 -43.97 21.90 -23.87
C SER A 72 -43.26 20.64 -23.38
N VAL A 73 -44.00 19.67 -22.84
CA VAL A 73 -43.44 18.38 -22.40
C VAL A 73 -42.92 17.57 -23.59
N HIS A 74 -43.70 17.48 -24.68
CA HIS A 74 -43.30 16.77 -25.89
C HIS A 74 -41.97 17.31 -26.44
N TYR A 75 -41.87 18.61 -26.66
CA TYR A 75 -40.66 19.21 -27.23
C TYR A 75 -39.48 19.22 -26.26
N THR A 76 -39.73 19.32 -24.94
CA THR A 76 -38.67 19.16 -23.94
C THR A 76 -38.08 17.75 -24.00
N ASN A 77 -38.91 16.72 -24.15
CA ASN A 77 -38.42 15.35 -24.34
C ASN A 77 -37.65 15.19 -25.65
N GLU A 78 -38.13 15.75 -26.76
CA GLU A 78 -37.43 15.74 -28.06
C GLU A 78 -36.05 16.40 -27.95
N TYR A 79 -35.92 17.51 -27.22
CA TYR A 79 -34.63 18.14 -26.92
C TYR A 79 -33.73 17.28 -26.02
N ILE A 80 -34.28 16.67 -24.96
CA ILE A 80 -33.54 15.76 -24.09
C ILE A 80 -33.01 14.55 -24.88
N GLU A 81 -33.78 14.06 -25.84
CA GLU A 81 -33.40 12.98 -26.77
C GLU A 81 -32.47 13.44 -27.91
N GLY A 82 -32.22 14.75 -28.04
CA GLY A 82 -31.30 15.31 -29.03
C GLY A 82 -31.87 15.44 -30.45
N LYS A 83 -33.19 15.44 -30.59
CA LYS A 83 -33.90 15.57 -31.88
C LYS A 83 -34.22 17.02 -32.26
N MET A 84 -34.04 17.96 -31.33
CA MET A 84 -34.32 19.39 -31.49
C MET A 84 -33.19 20.24 -30.90
N THR A 85 -33.01 21.47 -31.39
CA THR A 85 -32.06 22.45 -30.84
C THR A 85 -32.61 23.15 -29.60
N TYR A 86 -31.74 23.63 -28.72
CA TYR A 86 -32.18 24.41 -27.55
C TYR A 86 -32.90 25.70 -27.98
N GLU A 87 -32.44 26.35 -29.04
CA GLU A 87 -33.06 27.59 -29.56
C GLU A 87 -34.50 27.37 -30.00
N ASP A 88 -34.79 26.25 -30.69
CA ASP A 88 -36.15 25.95 -31.15
C ASP A 88 -37.07 25.55 -30.00
N LEU A 89 -36.58 24.76 -29.04
CA LEU A 89 -37.33 24.48 -27.81
C LEU A 89 -37.62 25.76 -27.03
N ASN A 90 -36.61 26.62 -26.87
CA ASN A 90 -36.70 27.83 -26.07
C ASN A 90 -37.74 28.81 -26.64
N LYS A 91 -37.88 28.92 -27.97
CA LYS A 91 -38.97 29.69 -28.61
C LYS A 91 -40.35 29.20 -28.14
N ILE A 92 -40.57 27.89 -28.18
CA ILE A 92 -41.85 27.28 -27.78
C ILE A 92 -42.12 27.51 -26.30
N LEU A 93 -41.13 27.25 -25.44
CA LEU A 93 -41.27 27.42 -24.00
C LEU A 93 -41.45 28.90 -23.59
N GLN A 94 -40.86 29.84 -24.31
CA GLN A 94 -41.02 31.28 -24.07
C GLN A 94 -42.46 31.72 -24.34
N CYS A 95 -43.01 31.34 -25.49
CA CYS A 95 -44.41 31.63 -25.78
C CYS A 95 -45.33 31.02 -24.71
N GLY A 96 -44.95 29.85 -24.19
CA GLY A 96 -45.65 29.23 -23.08
C GLY A 96 -45.65 30.06 -21.79
N LEU A 97 -44.51 30.63 -21.41
CA LEU A 97 -44.41 31.53 -20.25
C LEU A 97 -45.22 32.82 -20.45
N GLU A 98 -45.21 33.39 -21.66
CA GLU A 98 -45.96 34.61 -21.95
C GLU A 98 -47.47 34.39 -21.86
N ILE A 99 -47.97 33.28 -22.40
CA ILE A 99 -49.39 32.90 -22.31
C ILE A 99 -49.79 32.62 -20.86
N ASP A 100 -48.99 31.88 -20.11
CA ASP A 100 -49.29 31.55 -18.71
C ASP A 100 -49.28 32.82 -17.83
N GLY A 101 -48.36 33.76 -18.08
CA GLY A 101 -48.35 35.08 -17.44
C GLY A 101 -49.57 35.94 -17.78
N ILE A 102 -50.09 35.86 -19.02
CA ILE A 102 -51.33 36.54 -19.42
C ILE A 102 -52.56 35.88 -18.78
N ALA A 103 -52.60 34.55 -18.70
CA ALA A 103 -53.70 33.79 -18.12
C ALA A 103 -53.88 34.09 -16.61
N ARG A 104 -52.77 34.28 -15.89
CA ARG A 104 -52.72 34.42 -14.43
C ARG A 104 -52.65 35.86 -13.91
N LYS A 105 -52.72 36.87 -14.79
CA LYS A 105 -52.59 38.32 -14.46
C LYS A 105 -53.55 38.86 -13.39
N ASN A 106 -54.62 38.13 -13.06
CA ASN A 106 -55.62 38.50 -12.06
C ASN A 106 -55.46 37.75 -10.71
N ASP A 107 -54.45 36.90 -10.54
CA ASP A 107 -54.21 36.23 -9.27
C ASP A 107 -53.45 37.18 -8.33
N VAL A 108 -54.21 37.82 -7.44
CA VAL A 108 -53.78 38.90 -6.54
C VAL A 108 -52.84 38.31 -5.47
N ARG A 109 -51.55 38.19 -5.79
CA ARG A 109 -50.39 38.16 -4.86
C ARG A 109 -49.10 38.00 -5.65
N GLY A 110 -48.55 39.13 -6.11
CA GLY A 110 -47.13 39.49 -6.36
C GLY A 110 -45.98 38.47 -6.41
N VAL A 111 -46.19 37.22 -6.80
CA VAL A 111 -45.15 36.25 -7.11
C VAL A 111 -45.54 35.67 -8.46
N ILE A 112 -44.65 35.71 -9.44
CA ILE A 112 -44.90 35.15 -10.77
C ILE A 112 -45.03 33.62 -10.63
N GLY A 113 -46.24 33.17 -10.31
CA GLY A 113 -46.58 31.77 -10.11
C GLY A 113 -46.87 31.14 -11.47
N PHE A 114 -45.81 30.80 -12.20
CA PHE A 114 -45.92 30.00 -13.41
C PHE A 114 -46.60 28.65 -13.13
N SER A 115 -47.19 28.03 -14.15
CA SER A 115 -47.64 26.64 -14.05
C SER A 115 -46.42 25.75 -13.75
N SER A 116 -46.53 24.86 -12.75
CA SER A 116 -45.43 24.00 -12.32
C SER A 116 -44.83 23.21 -13.49
N THR A 117 -45.67 22.68 -14.38
CA THR A 117 -45.25 21.91 -15.56
C THR A 117 -44.35 22.68 -16.52
N LEU A 118 -44.63 23.98 -16.77
CA LEU A 118 -43.77 24.79 -17.66
C LEU A 118 -42.42 25.06 -17.01
N ILE A 119 -42.40 25.34 -15.71
CA ILE A 119 -41.14 25.50 -14.96
C ILE A 119 -40.35 24.19 -14.93
N ASP A 120 -41.00 23.04 -14.73
CA ASP A 120 -40.35 21.73 -14.78
C ASP A 120 -39.70 21.49 -16.14
N CYS A 121 -40.38 21.84 -17.25
CA CYS A 121 -39.82 21.75 -18.60
C CYS A 121 -38.54 22.59 -18.74
N TYR A 122 -38.53 23.83 -18.24
CA TYR A 122 -37.33 24.66 -18.21
C TYR A 122 -36.22 24.08 -17.32
N ILE A 123 -36.57 23.52 -16.16
CA ILE A 123 -35.58 22.88 -15.28
C ILE A 123 -34.88 21.76 -16.05
N TYR A 124 -35.63 20.82 -16.65
CA TYR A 124 -35.02 19.70 -17.35
C TYR A 124 -34.22 20.13 -18.59
N ALA A 125 -34.75 21.05 -19.39
CA ALA A 125 -34.05 21.55 -20.57
C ALA A 125 -32.76 22.31 -20.19
N ASN A 126 -32.85 23.23 -19.22
CA ASN A 126 -31.72 24.08 -18.86
C ASN A 126 -30.69 23.35 -18.01
N GLN A 127 -31.05 22.31 -17.24
CA GLN A 127 -30.05 21.44 -16.62
C GLN A 127 -29.13 20.81 -17.68
N LYS A 128 -29.70 20.31 -18.78
CA LYS A 128 -28.92 19.73 -19.88
C LYS A 128 -28.13 20.78 -20.64
N GLU A 129 -28.75 21.92 -20.96
CA GLU A 129 -28.09 22.97 -21.73
C GLU A 129 -26.98 23.69 -20.96
N LEU A 130 -27.20 24.00 -19.69
CA LEU A 130 -26.18 24.63 -18.85
C LEU A 130 -25.01 23.69 -18.58
N GLU A 131 -25.23 22.38 -18.45
CA GLU A 131 -24.15 21.39 -18.36
C GLU A 131 -23.30 21.40 -19.64
N ARG A 132 -23.94 21.45 -20.81
CA ARG A 132 -23.27 21.54 -22.11
C ARG A 132 -22.45 22.84 -22.24
N ILE A 133 -23.06 23.99 -21.95
CA ILE A 133 -22.38 25.29 -22.05
C ILE A 133 -21.25 25.39 -21.02
N PHE A 134 -21.45 24.88 -19.80
CA PHE A 134 -20.40 24.85 -18.79
C PHE A 134 -19.19 24.04 -19.25
N GLN A 135 -19.40 22.89 -19.89
CA GLN A 135 -18.30 22.10 -20.45
C GLN A 135 -17.57 22.86 -21.56
N LEU A 136 -18.29 23.60 -22.42
CA LEU A 136 -17.65 24.48 -23.42
C LEU A 136 -16.79 25.57 -22.76
N CYS A 137 -17.27 26.16 -21.66
CA CYS A 137 -16.46 27.11 -20.89
C CYS A 137 -15.19 26.46 -20.32
N VAL A 138 -15.31 25.24 -19.77
CA VAL A 138 -14.18 24.48 -19.22
C VAL A 138 -13.15 24.14 -20.29
N ASP A 139 -13.59 23.61 -21.44
CA ASP A 139 -12.70 23.19 -22.51
C ASP A 139 -11.96 24.41 -23.11
N GLU A 140 -12.69 25.50 -23.37
CA GLU A 140 -12.10 26.75 -23.88
C GLU A 140 -11.13 27.38 -22.87
N TYR A 141 -11.46 27.40 -21.58
CA TYR A 141 -10.57 27.91 -20.54
C TYR A 141 -9.28 27.11 -20.45
N LYS A 142 -9.37 25.78 -20.58
CA LYS A 142 -8.21 24.89 -20.53
C LYS A 142 -7.29 25.06 -21.74
N GLU A 143 -7.86 25.26 -22.92
CA GLU A 143 -7.09 25.38 -24.17
C GLU A 143 -6.52 26.80 -24.37
N ASN A 144 -7.32 27.83 -24.08
CA ASN A 144 -7.02 29.21 -24.48
C ASN A 144 -7.12 30.23 -23.31
N GLY A 145 -7.42 29.80 -22.09
CA GLY A 145 -7.62 30.68 -20.94
C GLY A 145 -8.87 31.56 -21.08
N LYS A 146 -8.84 32.78 -20.52
CA LYS A 146 -9.95 33.74 -20.58
C LYS A 146 -10.02 34.48 -21.92
N SER A 147 -10.23 33.73 -23.00
CA SER A 147 -10.38 34.26 -24.38
C SER A 147 -11.72 35.00 -24.58
N ASP A 148 -11.86 35.72 -25.70
CA ASP A 148 -13.15 36.33 -26.07
C ASP A 148 -14.24 35.26 -26.27
N ILE A 149 -13.87 34.08 -26.77
CA ILE A 149 -14.78 32.94 -26.96
C ILE A 149 -15.23 32.40 -25.60
N TYR A 150 -14.32 32.29 -24.64
CA TYR A 150 -14.65 31.90 -23.26
C TYR A 150 -15.70 32.82 -22.66
N TYR A 151 -15.49 34.13 -22.72
CA TYR A 151 -16.45 35.10 -22.17
C TYR A 151 -17.79 35.09 -22.90
N ARG A 152 -17.80 34.77 -24.19
CA ARG A 152 -19.05 34.52 -24.93
C ARG A 152 -19.81 33.33 -24.34
N TYR A 153 -19.17 32.19 -24.09
CA TYR A 153 -19.84 31.04 -23.46
C TYR A 153 -20.28 31.33 -22.03
N VAL A 154 -19.52 32.09 -21.24
CA VAL A 154 -19.95 32.55 -19.91
C VAL A 154 -21.21 33.42 -20.01
N ASN A 155 -21.29 34.30 -21.00
CA ASN A 155 -22.49 35.10 -21.24
C ASN A 155 -23.67 34.23 -21.71
N ASP A 156 -23.45 33.26 -22.58
CA ASP A 156 -24.48 32.29 -23.00
C ASP A 156 -25.01 31.50 -21.80
N PHE A 157 -24.12 31.06 -20.90
CA PHE A 157 -24.48 30.40 -19.65
C PHE A 157 -25.38 31.30 -18.81
N LYS A 158 -24.98 32.56 -18.60
CA LYS A 158 -25.75 33.55 -17.81
C LYS A 158 -27.11 33.84 -18.44
N ASN A 159 -27.18 33.90 -19.77
CA ASN A 159 -28.43 34.14 -20.49
C ASN A 159 -29.42 32.98 -20.31
N VAL A 160 -28.95 31.74 -20.46
CA VAL A 160 -29.76 30.53 -20.22
C VAL A 160 -30.14 30.41 -18.74
N TYR A 161 -29.22 30.67 -17.82
CA TYR A 161 -29.48 30.63 -16.39
C TYR A 161 -30.56 31.64 -15.97
N ASN A 162 -30.44 32.89 -16.42
CA ASN A 162 -31.37 33.96 -16.07
C ASN A 162 -32.68 33.95 -16.87
N LEU A 163 -32.87 33.01 -17.82
CA LEU A 163 -33.92 33.05 -18.84
C LEU A 163 -34.01 34.43 -19.53
N SER A 164 -32.85 35.02 -19.87
CA SER A 164 -32.77 36.34 -20.52
C SER A 164 -33.02 36.21 -22.01
N PHE A 165 -34.10 36.82 -22.51
CA PHE A 165 -34.53 36.67 -23.90
C PHE A 165 -34.89 38.01 -24.54
N THR A 166 -34.56 38.16 -25.82
CA THR A 166 -34.98 39.29 -26.66
C THR A 166 -36.39 39.04 -27.17
N LYS A 167 -37.32 39.91 -26.78
CA LYS A 167 -38.67 39.95 -27.34
C LYS A 167 -38.57 40.37 -28.80
N SER A 168 -39.01 39.50 -29.72
CA SER A 168 -39.23 39.77 -31.15
C SER A 168 -38.46 40.97 -31.75
N GLY A 169 -37.15 40.77 -31.94
CA GLY A 169 -36.42 41.41 -33.04
C GLY A 169 -36.08 42.90 -32.98
N ASN A 170 -36.49 43.71 -31.99
CA ASN A 170 -35.96 45.08 -31.81
C ASN A 170 -36.34 45.62 -30.41
N ASP A 171 -35.49 45.35 -29.41
CA ASP A 171 -35.15 46.21 -28.26
C ASP A 171 -34.54 45.34 -27.15
N PHE A 172 -33.33 45.68 -26.72
CA PHE A 172 -32.54 44.95 -25.71
C PHE A 172 -32.98 45.20 -24.26
N ASP A 173 -34.06 45.95 -24.02
CA ASP A 173 -34.25 46.69 -22.75
C ASP A 173 -35.25 46.07 -21.77
N ASP A 174 -35.72 44.83 -21.99
CA ASP A 174 -36.73 44.19 -21.14
C ASP A 174 -36.31 42.77 -20.71
N THR A 175 -35.08 42.61 -20.20
CA THR A 175 -34.61 41.37 -19.55
C THR A 175 -35.43 41.08 -18.30
N LYS A 176 -36.30 40.08 -18.35
CA LYS A 176 -36.97 39.53 -17.16
C LYS A 176 -36.05 38.55 -16.46
N THR A 177 -35.54 38.90 -15.29
CA THR A 177 -34.87 37.94 -14.41
C THR A 177 -35.90 37.04 -13.74
N VAL A 178 -35.71 35.74 -13.79
CA VAL A 178 -36.57 34.77 -13.09
C VAL A 178 -36.30 34.83 -11.60
N THR A 179 -37.32 35.15 -10.81
CA THR A 179 -37.26 35.09 -9.33
C THR A 179 -37.84 33.79 -8.77
N ASN A 180 -37.99 32.74 -9.59
CA ASN A 180 -38.57 31.46 -9.16
C ASN A 180 -37.51 30.62 -8.43
N GLU A 181 -37.63 30.53 -7.10
CA GLU A 181 -36.70 29.78 -6.23
C GLU A 181 -36.62 28.29 -6.59
N HIS A 182 -37.70 27.67 -7.07
CA HIS A 182 -37.71 26.25 -7.42
C HIS A 182 -36.77 25.95 -8.60
N TYR A 183 -36.86 26.77 -9.66
CA TYR A 183 -35.96 26.71 -10.80
C TYR A 183 -34.50 26.96 -10.39
N ILE A 184 -34.24 28.06 -9.67
CA ILE A 184 -32.88 28.43 -9.25
C ILE A 184 -32.25 27.29 -8.43
N ASN A 185 -32.97 26.77 -7.44
CA ASN A 185 -32.47 25.70 -6.57
C ASN A 185 -32.20 24.40 -7.35
N ALA A 186 -33.05 24.06 -8.33
CA ALA A 186 -32.86 22.86 -9.15
C ALA A 186 -31.64 22.95 -10.08
N ILE A 187 -31.39 24.12 -10.67
CA ILE A 187 -30.20 24.36 -11.50
C ILE A 187 -28.93 24.38 -10.63
N VAL A 188 -28.93 25.16 -9.56
CA VAL A 188 -27.79 25.29 -8.64
C VAL A 188 -27.42 23.93 -8.04
N GLY A 189 -28.40 23.16 -7.56
CA GLY A 189 -28.16 21.83 -6.99
C GLY A 189 -27.58 20.82 -7.99
N LYS A 190 -27.98 20.88 -9.27
CA LYS A 190 -27.41 20.04 -10.34
C LYS A 190 -25.94 20.42 -10.62
N MET A 191 -25.63 21.70 -10.74
CA MET A 191 -24.26 22.18 -10.98
C MET A 191 -23.35 21.91 -9.79
N GLU A 192 -23.82 22.15 -8.57
CA GLU A 192 -23.11 21.85 -7.34
C GLU A 192 -22.79 20.35 -7.22
N SER A 193 -23.76 19.48 -7.52
CA SER A 193 -23.56 18.02 -7.50
C SER A 193 -22.47 17.56 -8.48
N MET A 194 -22.46 18.12 -9.70
CA MET A 194 -21.45 17.82 -10.72
C MET A 194 -20.04 18.22 -10.27
N VAL A 195 -19.87 19.44 -9.75
CA VAL A 195 -18.55 19.90 -9.32
C VAL A 195 -18.11 19.23 -8.02
N SER A 196 -19.04 19.01 -7.08
CA SER A 196 -18.78 18.25 -5.85
C SER A 196 -18.31 16.82 -6.14
N LYS A 197 -18.83 16.19 -7.20
CA LYS A 197 -18.33 14.89 -7.66
C LYS A 197 -16.88 15.01 -8.13
N THR A 198 -16.58 16.00 -8.97
CA THR A 198 -15.23 16.26 -9.51
C THR A 198 -14.20 16.56 -8.40
N VAL A 199 -14.57 17.34 -7.39
CA VAL A 199 -13.74 17.62 -6.20
C VAL A 199 -13.47 16.34 -5.39
N ARG A 200 -14.47 15.49 -5.21
CA ARG A 200 -14.30 14.18 -4.54
C ARG A 200 -13.46 13.20 -5.36
N ASP A 201 -13.59 13.22 -6.69
CA ASP A 201 -12.78 12.39 -7.58
C ASP A 201 -11.30 12.76 -7.49
N TYR A 202 -10.98 14.06 -7.38
CA TYR A 202 -9.62 14.52 -7.07
C TYR A 202 -9.11 13.99 -5.74
N ALA A 203 -9.94 14.03 -4.68
CA ALA A 203 -9.62 13.44 -3.39
C ALA A 203 -9.36 11.92 -3.44
N SER A 204 -9.95 11.21 -4.39
CA SER A 204 -9.67 9.79 -4.59
C SER A 204 -8.46 9.52 -5.50
N GLY A 205 -7.97 10.55 -6.21
CA GLY A 205 -6.89 10.45 -7.20
C GLY A 205 -7.35 10.04 -8.60
N THR A 206 -8.66 10.05 -8.88
CA THR A 206 -9.23 9.70 -10.19
C THR A 206 -9.37 10.92 -11.12
N ALA A 207 -9.34 12.14 -10.58
CA ALA A 207 -9.28 13.38 -11.33
C ALA A 207 -7.95 14.13 -11.09
N PRO A 208 -7.31 14.69 -12.13
CA PRO A 208 -6.19 15.61 -11.99
C PRO A 208 -6.59 16.92 -11.29
N LYS A 209 -5.61 17.57 -10.64
CA LYS A 209 -5.82 18.84 -9.94
C LYS A 209 -6.29 19.94 -10.90
N GLU A 210 -5.70 19.97 -12.09
CA GLU A 210 -5.93 20.98 -13.13
C GLU A 210 -7.39 21.00 -13.58
N ILE A 211 -8.05 19.83 -13.61
CA ILE A 211 -9.47 19.72 -13.95
C ILE A 211 -10.30 20.38 -12.85
N VAL A 212 -10.01 20.11 -11.57
CA VAL A 212 -10.77 20.70 -10.46
C VAL A 212 -10.57 22.22 -10.39
N ASP A 213 -9.34 22.69 -10.56
CA ASP A 213 -9.02 24.12 -10.61
C ASP A 213 -9.83 24.82 -11.70
N THR A 214 -9.84 24.25 -12.91
CA THR A 214 -10.62 24.77 -14.03
C THR A 214 -12.11 24.81 -13.72
N TYR A 215 -12.69 23.75 -13.15
CA TYR A 215 -14.12 23.71 -12.84
C TYR A 215 -14.52 24.77 -11.81
N ILE A 216 -13.69 25.01 -10.79
CA ILE A 216 -13.95 26.02 -9.77
C ILE A 216 -13.84 27.43 -10.37
N ASP A 217 -12.81 27.71 -11.16
CA ASP A 217 -12.61 29.02 -11.80
C ASP A 217 -13.77 29.36 -12.75
N VAL A 218 -14.21 28.39 -13.57
CA VAL A 218 -15.32 28.58 -14.50
C VAL A 218 -16.64 28.80 -13.77
N LEU A 219 -16.88 28.09 -12.65
CA LEU A 219 -18.07 28.34 -11.82
C LEU A 219 -18.09 29.75 -11.25
N ASP A 220 -16.93 30.27 -10.82
CA ASP A 220 -16.78 31.61 -10.24
C ASP A 220 -17.19 32.70 -11.24
N ASP A 221 -16.86 32.51 -12.52
CA ASP A 221 -17.19 33.43 -13.61
C ASP A 221 -18.65 33.28 -14.08
N CYS A 222 -19.22 32.06 -14.01
CA CYS A 222 -20.59 31.75 -14.44
C CYS A 222 -21.67 32.23 -13.46
N PHE A 223 -21.46 32.09 -12.15
CA PHE A 223 -22.46 32.46 -11.12
C PHE A 223 -22.13 33.79 -10.43
N VAL A 224 -23.17 34.58 -10.13
CA VAL A 224 -23.06 35.86 -9.40
C VAL A 224 -23.94 35.83 -8.15
N GLY A 225 -23.70 36.71 -7.17
CA GLY A 225 -24.62 36.88 -6.04
C GLY A 225 -24.52 35.80 -4.95
N ASN A 226 -25.65 35.31 -4.45
CA ASN A 226 -25.70 34.38 -3.31
C ASN A 226 -25.28 32.95 -3.73
N GLU A 227 -25.49 32.60 -4.98
CA GLU A 227 -25.14 31.32 -5.60
C GLU A 227 -23.63 31.13 -5.60
N LYS A 228 -22.86 32.22 -5.77
CA LYS A 228 -21.40 32.23 -5.67
C LYS A 228 -20.89 31.65 -4.34
N LYS A 229 -21.57 31.93 -3.22
CA LYS A 229 -21.18 31.43 -1.88
C LYS A 229 -21.24 29.90 -1.78
N ASN A 230 -22.16 29.25 -2.49
CA ASN A 230 -22.24 27.78 -2.52
C ASN A 230 -20.99 27.17 -3.17
N PHE A 231 -20.43 27.86 -4.18
CA PHE A 231 -19.24 27.42 -4.90
C PHE A 231 -17.94 27.83 -4.20
N GLU A 232 -17.92 28.93 -3.44
CA GLU A 232 -16.83 29.27 -2.52
C GLU A 232 -16.59 28.15 -1.49
N ARG A 233 -17.66 27.49 -1.00
CA ARG A 233 -17.54 26.32 -0.12
C ARG A 233 -16.80 25.15 -0.80
N LEU A 234 -17.07 24.89 -2.08
CA LEU A 234 -16.35 23.86 -2.84
C LEU A 234 -14.87 24.20 -3.01
N ASN A 235 -14.54 25.49 -3.17
CA ASN A 235 -13.16 25.93 -3.19
C ASN A 235 -12.45 25.70 -1.84
N ASN A 236 -13.13 25.99 -0.72
CA ASN A 236 -12.59 25.70 0.62
C ASN A 236 -12.39 24.20 0.85
N LEU A 237 -13.35 23.36 0.44
CA LEU A 237 -13.21 21.90 0.47
C LEU A 237 -12.00 21.44 -0.35
N LYS A 238 -11.81 22.00 -1.55
CA LYS A 238 -10.67 21.71 -2.41
C LYS A 238 -9.34 22.14 -1.79
N GLN A 239 -9.27 23.28 -1.11
CA GLN A 239 -8.06 23.70 -0.36
C GLN A 239 -7.72 22.73 0.77
N ASN A 240 -8.72 22.25 1.53
CA ASN A 240 -8.52 21.23 2.55
C ASN A 240 -7.98 19.92 1.94
N LEU A 241 -8.53 19.50 0.79
CA LEU A 241 -8.07 18.33 0.05
C LEU A 241 -6.64 18.47 -0.47
N ASP A 242 -6.24 19.64 -0.96
CA ASP A 242 -4.87 19.95 -1.40
C ASP A 242 -3.85 19.74 -0.26
N ALA A 243 -4.20 20.13 0.97
CA ALA A 243 -3.35 19.89 2.14
C ALA A 243 -3.18 18.38 2.40
N TYR A 244 -4.27 17.61 2.37
CA TYR A 244 -4.21 16.16 2.53
C TYR A 244 -3.44 15.46 1.40
N VAL A 245 -3.48 15.97 0.17
CA VAL A 245 -2.67 15.44 -0.96
C VAL A 245 -1.19 15.69 -0.73
N THR A 246 -0.85 16.90 -0.30
CA THR A 246 0.53 17.31 -0.03
C THR A 246 1.13 16.45 1.08
N ASP A 247 0.41 16.26 2.18
CA ASP A 247 0.88 15.41 3.28
C ASP A 247 0.96 13.94 2.87
N TYR A 248 0.04 13.44 2.04
CA TYR A 248 0.11 12.07 1.51
C TYR A 248 1.39 11.85 0.68
N ARG A 249 1.77 12.81 -0.16
CA ARG A 249 3.00 12.74 -0.96
C ARG A 249 4.25 12.68 -0.09
N LYS A 250 4.32 13.47 1.00
CA LYS A 250 5.43 13.41 1.96
C LYS A 250 5.60 12.01 2.56
N PHE A 251 4.51 11.34 2.93
CA PHE A 251 4.59 9.97 3.43
C PHE A 251 5.03 8.97 2.37
N VAL A 252 4.64 9.17 1.10
CA VAL A 252 5.13 8.35 -0.02
C VAL A 252 6.63 8.56 -0.27
N GLU A 253 7.13 9.79 -0.14
CA GLU A 253 8.55 10.10 -0.23
C GLU A 253 9.35 9.42 0.90
N MET A 254 8.87 9.54 2.14
CA MET A 254 9.48 8.85 3.29
C MET A 254 9.48 7.33 3.16
N MET A 255 8.47 6.74 2.52
CA MET A 255 8.47 5.31 2.17
C MET A 255 9.62 4.96 1.21
N GLY A 256 9.94 5.84 0.26
CA GLY A 256 11.08 5.68 -0.66
C GLY A 256 12.44 5.84 0.02
N GLU A 257 12.49 6.53 1.16
CA GLU A 257 13.67 6.68 2.02
C GLU A 257 13.78 5.58 3.09
N GLU A 258 12.97 4.51 2.99
CA GLU A 258 12.98 3.35 3.90
C GLU A 258 12.65 3.69 5.37
N LYS A 259 12.00 4.85 5.61
CA LYS A 259 11.57 5.34 6.93
C LYS A 259 10.26 4.72 7.41
N PHE A 260 10.13 3.39 7.33
CA PHE A 260 8.84 2.69 7.50
C PHE A 260 8.21 2.91 8.88
N ALA A 261 9.00 2.87 9.96
CA ALA A 261 8.50 3.11 11.32
C ALA A 261 7.92 4.53 11.49
N GLU A 262 8.63 5.53 10.98
CA GLU A 262 8.20 6.93 11.05
C GLU A 262 6.93 7.15 10.22
N VAL A 263 6.85 6.57 9.02
CA VAL A 263 5.65 6.62 8.17
C VAL A 263 4.46 5.99 8.88
N TYR A 264 4.62 4.77 9.42
CA TYR A 264 3.53 4.06 10.08
C TYR A 264 2.99 4.83 11.29
N SER A 265 3.87 5.28 12.18
CA SER A 265 3.51 6.06 13.36
C SER A 265 2.85 7.40 12.98
N GLN A 266 3.46 8.17 12.08
CA GLN A 266 2.94 9.47 11.70
C GLN A 266 1.61 9.38 10.95
N ILE A 267 1.40 8.36 10.10
CA ILE A 267 0.10 8.16 9.45
C ILE A 267 -0.98 7.81 10.48
N ASN A 268 -0.70 6.97 11.47
CA ASN A 268 -1.69 6.62 12.49
C ASN A 268 -2.09 7.83 13.33
N ASP A 269 -1.13 8.67 13.72
CA ASP A 269 -1.39 9.95 14.38
C ASP A 269 -2.17 10.92 13.47
N TYR A 270 -1.81 10.97 12.19
CA TYR A 270 -2.48 11.81 11.19
C TYR A 270 -3.94 11.39 10.98
N LEU A 271 -4.22 10.09 10.92
CA LEU A 271 -5.57 9.52 10.84
C LEU A 271 -6.39 9.93 12.07
N ALA A 272 -5.84 9.78 13.27
CA ALA A 272 -6.52 10.16 14.52
C ALA A 272 -6.81 11.67 14.58
N LYS A 273 -5.84 12.51 14.20
CA LYS A 273 -5.95 13.98 14.24
C LYS A 273 -6.93 14.55 13.21
N ASN A 274 -7.10 13.91 12.06
CA ASN A 274 -7.91 14.43 10.96
C ASN A 274 -9.27 13.74 10.82
N LYS A 275 -9.55 12.71 11.62
CA LYS A 275 -10.85 12.03 11.65
C LYS A 275 -11.99 13.02 11.86
N GLY A 276 -12.98 12.97 10.98
CA GLY A 276 -14.17 13.84 11.04
C GLY A 276 -13.96 15.27 10.54
N LYS A 277 -12.75 15.65 10.11
CA LYS A 277 -12.54 16.93 9.41
C LYS A 277 -13.13 16.86 8.01
N GLU A 278 -13.60 18.02 7.54
CA GLU A 278 -14.17 18.17 6.20
C GLU A 278 -13.17 17.69 5.12
N GLY A 279 -13.65 16.87 4.18
CA GLY A 279 -12.86 16.31 3.07
C GLY A 279 -11.87 15.19 3.44
N PHE A 280 -11.72 14.83 4.71
CA PHE A 280 -10.75 13.80 5.10
C PHE A 280 -11.22 12.37 4.80
N ALA A 281 -12.52 12.10 4.92
CA ALA A 281 -13.11 10.77 4.72
C ALA A 281 -12.80 10.19 3.33
N GLU A 282 -12.69 11.06 2.33
CA GLU A 282 -12.36 10.74 0.94
C GLU A 282 -10.93 10.21 0.78
N ARG A 283 -10.01 10.61 1.66
CA ARG A 283 -8.59 10.24 1.65
C ARG A 283 -8.22 9.19 2.69
N GLU A 284 -9.02 9.01 3.74
CA GLU A 284 -8.74 8.12 4.88
C GLU A 284 -8.30 6.72 4.41
N LYS A 285 -9.02 6.12 3.45
CA LYS A 285 -8.68 4.80 2.90
C LYS A 285 -7.29 4.73 2.27
N SER A 286 -6.84 5.81 1.63
CA SER A 286 -5.52 5.88 0.99
C SER A 286 -4.40 5.93 2.03
N TYR A 287 -4.60 6.68 3.11
CA TYR A 287 -3.68 6.72 4.25
C TYR A 287 -3.60 5.36 4.96
N VAL A 288 -4.74 4.73 5.25
CA VAL A 288 -4.78 3.38 5.84
C VAL A 288 -4.02 2.38 4.98
N LYS A 289 -4.22 2.40 3.65
CA LYS A 289 -3.47 1.54 2.72
C LYS A 289 -1.96 1.82 2.76
N LEU A 290 -1.55 3.08 2.86
CA LEU A 290 -0.14 3.46 2.92
C LEU A 290 0.51 3.00 4.24
N SER A 291 -0.20 3.16 5.37
CA SER A 291 0.22 2.62 6.67
C SER A 291 0.42 1.10 6.61
N GLN A 292 -0.53 0.36 6.03
CA GLN A 292 -0.37 -1.10 5.86
C GLN A 292 0.82 -1.45 4.97
N LYS A 293 1.08 -0.70 3.89
CA LYS A 293 2.27 -0.90 3.05
C LYS A 293 3.57 -0.66 3.82
N ALA A 294 3.61 0.34 4.69
CA ALA A 294 4.76 0.59 5.57
C ALA A 294 5.03 -0.60 6.49
N LEU A 295 3.98 -1.16 7.10
CA LEU A 295 4.10 -2.35 7.94
C LEU A 295 4.61 -3.57 7.15
N GLU A 296 4.06 -3.84 5.97
CA GLU A 296 4.50 -4.98 5.15
C GLU A 296 5.95 -4.84 4.67
N ALA A 297 6.40 -3.62 4.33
CA ALA A 297 7.80 -3.37 4.00
C ALA A 297 8.72 -3.54 5.22
N ALA A 298 8.29 -3.05 6.38
CA ALA A 298 9.01 -3.16 7.66
C ALA A 298 9.29 -4.62 8.06
N LYS A 299 8.36 -5.55 7.78
CA LYS A 299 8.51 -6.99 8.07
C LYS A 299 9.69 -7.63 7.37
N GLY A 300 10.10 -7.13 6.20
CA GLY A 300 11.28 -7.63 5.48
C GLY A 300 12.55 -6.84 5.79
N TYR A 301 12.43 -5.51 5.84
CA TYR A 301 13.58 -4.61 5.96
C TYR A 301 14.28 -4.71 7.32
N TYR A 302 13.56 -4.51 8.44
CA TYR A 302 14.19 -4.39 9.75
C TYR A 302 14.92 -5.66 10.21
N PRO A 303 14.36 -6.88 10.08
CA PRO A 303 15.10 -8.10 10.41
C PRO A 303 16.43 -8.23 9.65
N SER A 304 16.43 -7.87 8.36
CA SER A 304 17.64 -7.92 7.54
C SER A 304 18.69 -6.90 8.00
N GLU A 305 18.26 -5.67 8.29
CA GLU A 305 19.16 -4.60 8.72
C GLU A 305 19.74 -4.88 10.11
N ILE A 306 18.91 -5.38 11.03
CA ILE A 306 19.34 -5.81 12.37
C ILE A 306 20.37 -6.95 12.25
N ASN A 307 20.13 -7.95 11.40
CA ASN A 307 21.10 -9.01 11.17
C ASN A 307 22.44 -8.48 10.63
N ALA A 308 22.41 -7.49 9.74
CA ALA A 308 23.62 -6.87 9.23
C ALA A 308 24.40 -6.13 10.33
N MET A 309 23.70 -5.40 11.21
CA MET A 309 24.30 -4.74 12.39
C MET A 309 24.93 -5.76 13.34
N LEU A 310 24.19 -6.83 13.68
CA LEU A 310 24.69 -7.91 14.54
C LEU A 310 25.92 -8.60 13.94
N GLY A 311 25.94 -8.82 12.62
CA GLY A 311 27.09 -9.40 11.90
C GLY A 311 28.33 -8.50 11.88
N ARG A 312 28.17 -7.20 12.07
CA ARG A 312 29.28 -6.23 12.24
C ARG A 312 29.68 -6.01 13.71
N GLY A 313 29.00 -6.67 14.66
CA GLY A 313 29.22 -6.47 16.09
C GLY A 313 28.59 -5.18 16.66
N GLU A 314 27.69 -4.52 15.92
CA GLU A 314 27.00 -3.29 16.32
C GLU A 314 25.81 -3.59 17.26
N ILE A 315 26.06 -4.31 18.36
CA ILE A 315 25.01 -4.86 19.25
C ILE A 315 24.11 -3.76 19.84
N ASP A 316 24.69 -2.65 20.29
CA ASP A 316 23.92 -1.55 20.90
C ASP A 316 23.00 -0.87 19.88
N GLN A 317 23.46 -0.70 18.64
CA GLN A 317 22.66 -0.12 17.56
C GLN A 317 21.52 -1.06 17.15
N ALA A 318 21.81 -2.36 17.04
CA ALA A 318 20.79 -3.38 16.79
C ALA A 318 19.73 -3.39 17.91
N ALA A 319 20.14 -3.29 19.17
CA ALA A 319 19.22 -3.24 20.32
C ALA A 319 18.37 -1.96 20.34
N GLU A 320 18.93 -0.81 19.94
CA GLU A 320 18.18 0.43 19.75
C GLU A 320 17.15 0.30 18.62
N MET A 321 17.56 -0.25 17.47
CA MET A 321 16.66 -0.46 16.34
C MET A 321 15.50 -1.40 16.70
N ILE A 322 15.76 -2.51 17.41
CA ILE A 322 14.70 -3.42 17.87
C ILE A 322 13.70 -2.68 18.76
N ARG A 323 14.18 -1.90 19.75
CA ARG A 323 13.29 -1.12 20.63
C ARG A 323 12.42 -0.14 19.85
N ASN A 324 13.01 0.55 18.88
CA ASN A 324 12.28 1.49 18.02
C ASN A 324 11.20 0.78 17.19
N VAL A 325 11.55 -0.34 16.55
CA VAL A 325 10.60 -1.14 15.76
C VAL A 325 9.47 -1.69 16.62
N GLU A 326 9.76 -2.25 17.79
CA GLU A 326 8.75 -2.77 18.71
C GLU A 326 7.85 -1.67 19.28
N SER A 327 8.38 -0.47 19.54
CA SER A 327 7.58 0.65 20.02
C SER A 327 6.52 1.11 19.02
N VAL A 328 6.80 0.94 17.71
CA VAL A 328 5.93 1.38 16.62
C VAL A 328 5.01 0.26 16.12
N PHE A 329 5.53 -0.95 15.94
CA PHE A 329 4.83 -2.07 15.31
C PHE A 329 4.43 -3.18 16.28
N GLY A 330 4.87 -3.12 17.54
CA GLY A 330 4.67 -4.20 18.49
C GLY A 330 5.28 -5.52 17.98
N ASN A 331 4.48 -6.58 18.00
CA ASN A 331 4.90 -7.93 17.58
C ASN A 331 4.63 -8.22 16.09
N GLU A 332 4.13 -7.25 15.32
CA GLU A 332 3.84 -7.44 13.89
C GLU A 332 5.12 -7.66 13.05
N VAL A 333 6.26 -7.12 13.50
CA VAL A 333 7.59 -7.43 12.95
C VAL A 333 8.25 -8.46 13.85
N ASN A 334 8.50 -9.67 13.33
CA ASN A 334 9.05 -10.76 14.13
C ASN A 334 10.55 -10.58 14.40
N LEU A 335 10.88 -10.13 15.62
CA LEU A 335 12.26 -9.91 16.07
C LEU A 335 12.68 -10.85 17.21
N ILE A 336 11.95 -11.94 17.47
CA ILE A 336 12.19 -12.84 18.61
C ILE A 336 13.64 -13.39 18.60
N LYS A 337 14.07 -13.96 17.47
CA LYS A 337 15.43 -14.52 17.33
C LYS A 337 16.53 -13.48 17.57
N HIS A 338 16.34 -12.25 17.08
CA HIS A 338 17.30 -11.16 17.27
C HIS A 338 17.43 -10.78 18.76
N LYS A 339 16.31 -10.75 19.49
CA LYS A 339 16.32 -10.52 20.94
C LYS A 339 16.99 -11.66 21.70
N GLU A 340 16.71 -12.91 21.34
CA GLU A 340 17.37 -14.08 21.92
C GLU A 340 18.88 -14.04 21.69
N TYR A 341 19.31 -13.68 20.48
CA TYR A 341 20.72 -13.49 20.16
C TYR A 341 21.35 -12.38 21.02
N ILE A 342 20.72 -11.21 21.10
CA ILE A 342 21.23 -10.09 21.92
C ILE A 342 21.31 -10.48 23.38
N ASN A 343 20.44 -11.34 23.91
CA ASN A 343 20.50 -11.78 25.30
C ASN A 343 21.44 -12.98 25.53
N SER A 344 21.97 -13.59 24.48
CA SER A 344 22.85 -14.76 24.57
C SER A 344 24.31 -14.35 24.62
N GLU A 345 24.91 -14.39 25.82
CA GLU A 345 26.29 -13.94 25.99
C GLU A 345 27.30 -14.74 25.17
N TRP A 346 27.17 -16.06 25.15
CA TRP A 346 28.09 -16.93 24.42
C TRP A 346 28.00 -16.76 22.90
N LYS A 347 26.79 -16.56 22.34
CA LYS A 347 26.62 -16.30 20.91
C LYS A 347 27.30 -15.00 20.51
N ARG A 348 27.14 -13.95 21.33
CA ARG A 348 27.83 -12.66 21.11
C ARG A 348 29.35 -12.84 21.21
N ALA A 349 29.84 -13.56 22.22
CA ALA A 349 31.25 -13.81 22.41
C ALA A 349 31.87 -14.57 21.22
N TYR A 350 31.20 -15.63 20.72
CA TYR A 350 31.65 -16.37 19.54
C TYR A 350 31.60 -15.53 18.27
N CYS A 351 30.54 -14.75 18.03
CA CYS A 351 30.51 -13.87 16.85
C CYS A 351 31.61 -12.81 16.91
N ASN A 352 31.85 -12.19 18.06
CA ASN A 352 32.94 -11.23 18.24
C ASN A 352 34.30 -11.88 18.01
N TYR A 353 34.49 -13.10 18.52
CA TYR A 353 35.68 -13.89 18.24
C TYR A 353 35.85 -14.12 16.73
N MET A 354 34.76 -14.50 16.05
CA MET A 354 34.79 -14.84 14.62
C MET A 354 34.97 -13.62 13.70
N CYS A 355 34.57 -12.42 14.11
CA CYS A 355 34.80 -11.20 13.34
C CYS A 355 36.29 -10.96 13.04
N ASN A 356 37.17 -11.34 13.97
CA ASN A 356 38.63 -11.24 13.82
C ASN A 356 39.30 -12.59 14.14
N TYR A 357 38.70 -13.70 13.68
CA TYR A 357 39.08 -15.04 14.12
C TYR A 357 40.56 -15.35 13.95
N GLU A 358 41.21 -14.85 12.88
CA GLU A 358 42.63 -15.13 12.63
C GLU A 358 43.53 -14.57 13.72
N ILE A 359 43.29 -13.31 14.11
CA ILE A 359 44.05 -12.62 15.15
C ILE A 359 43.74 -13.25 16.52
N ASN A 360 42.45 -13.48 16.79
CA ASN A 360 42.01 -14.05 18.06
C ASN A 360 42.56 -15.47 18.24
N LEU A 361 42.56 -16.29 17.19
CA LEU A 361 43.09 -17.64 17.22
C LEU A 361 44.61 -17.67 17.36
N GLN A 362 45.33 -16.79 16.69
CA GLN A 362 46.76 -16.64 16.87
C GLN A 362 47.10 -16.33 18.34
N ASN A 363 46.39 -15.37 18.95
CA ASN A 363 46.58 -15.03 20.36
C ASN A 363 46.29 -16.23 21.28
N SER A 364 45.18 -16.94 21.05
CA SER A 364 44.83 -18.13 21.84
C SER A 364 45.86 -19.27 21.70
N ILE A 365 46.48 -19.42 20.53
CA ILE A 365 47.57 -20.38 20.31
C ILE A 365 48.84 -19.95 21.07
N GLU A 366 49.16 -18.66 21.09
CA GLU A 366 50.33 -18.11 21.77
C GLU A 366 50.25 -18.19 23.30
N GLU A 367 49.07 -18.41 23.87
CA GLU A 367 48.92 -18.74 25.30
C GLU A 367 49.60 -20.10 25.63
N GLY A 368 49.69 -21.01 24.67
CA GLY A 368 50.35 -22.31 24.84
C GLY A 368 49.54 -23.32 25.63
N VAL A 369 48.25 -23.41 25.31
CA VAL A 369 47.34 -24.45 25.80
C VAL A 369 47.94 -25.83 25.50
N VAL A 370 48.08 -26.65 26.54
CA VAL A 370 48.68 -27.99 26.50
C VAL A 370 47.58 -29.03 26.67
N VAL A 371 47.56 -30.03 25.80
CA VAL A 371 46.74 -31.24 25.93
C VAL A 371 47.66 -32.45 26.05
N GLY A 372 47.66 -33.10 27.21
CA GLY A 372 48.56 -34.23 27.48
C GLY A 372 50.05 -33.86 27.39
N LYS A 373 50.90 -34.85 27.11
CA LYS A 373 52.36 -34.68 27.01
C LYS A 373 52.83 -34.22 25.62
N TYR A 374 52.02 -34.47 24.58
CA TYR A 374 52.49 -34.43 23.19
C TYR A 374 51.77 -33.43 22.29
N CYS A 375 50.82 -32.66 22.82
CA CYS A 375 50.08 -31.65 22.07
C CYS A 375 50.19 -30.31 22.79
N ASN A 376 50.91 -29.37 22.19
CA ASN A 376 50.97 -27.98 22.65
C ASN A 376 50.58 -27.09 21.47
N SER A 377 49.61 -26.21 21.68
CA SER A 377 49.17 -25.25 20.66
C SER A 377 50.32 -24.46 20.04
N LYS A 378 51.36 -24.10 20.81
CA LYS A 378 52.57 -23.40 20.32
C LYS A 378 53.38 -24.17 19.29
N ASP A 379 53.23 -25.49 19.22
CA ASP A 379 53.92 -26.31 18.22
C ASP A 379 53.21 -26.29 16.84
N VAL A 380 52.03 -25.64 16.74
CA VAL A 380 51.24 -25.59 15.51
C VAL A 380 51.55 -24.33 14.71
N ASP A 381 51.91 -24.53 13.44
CA ASP A 381 52.00 -23.45 12.47
C ASP A 381 50.59 -23.09 11.96
N LEU A 382 50.05 -21.96 12.43
CA LEU A 382 48.72 -21.48 12.04
C LEU A 382 48.66 -21.10 10.54
N ALA A 383 49.75 -20.66 9.92
CA ALA A 383 49.73 -20.31 8.51
C ALA A 383 49.48 -21.54 7.63
N VAL A 384 50.00 -22.70 8.03
CA VAL A 384 49.79 -23.99 7.35
C VAL A 384 48.47 -24.63 7.74
N ASN A 385 48.06 -24.48 9.01
CA ASN A 385 46.90 -25.16 9.59
C ASN A 385 45.69 -24.25 9.79
N LYS A 386 45.62 -23.15 9.04
CA LYS A 386 44.53 -22.18 9.09
C LYS A 386 43.18 -22.89 8.91
N PRO A 387 42.21 -22.70 9.81
CA PRO A 387 40.92 -23.35 9.67
C PRO A 387 40.16 -22.76 8.47
N ASN A 388 39.36 -23.58 7.81
CA ASN A 388 38.47 -23.20 6.71
C ASN A 388 37.00 -23.50 7.00
N LEU A 389 36.74 -24.34 8.01
CA LEU A 389 35.41 -24.76 8.43
C LEU A 389 35.22 -24.52 9.93
N MET A 390 33.95 -24.43 10.31
CA MET A 390 33.46 -24.17 11.65
C MET A 390 32.29 -25.12 11.95
N CYS A 391 32.17 -25.59 13.20
CA CYS A 391 30.92 -26.12 13.73
C CYS A 391 30.73 -25.78 15.21
N LEU A 392 29.53 -26.04 15.72
CA LEU A 392 29.18 -25.94 17.13
C LEU A 392 28.83 -27.33 17.64
N VAL A 393 29.62 -27.85 18.57
CA VAL A 393 29.45 -29.21 19.11
C VAL A 393 29.14 -29.10 20.59
N ARG A 394 28.12 -29.82 21.06
CA ARG A 394 27.87 -29.96 22.50
C ARG A 394 28.75 -31.07 23.02
N MET A 395 29.95 -30.72 23.48
CA MET A 395 30.86 -31.71 24.07
C MET A 395 30.47 -32.02 25.51
N ASP A 396 29.52 -31.28 26.10
CA ASP A 396 28.91 -31.59 27.38
C ASP A 396 27.38 -31.69 27.27
N GLU A 397 26.78 -32.69 27.91
CA GLU A 397 25.32 -32.87 27.89
C GLU A 397 24.61 -31.68 28.57
N GLY A 398 24.13 -30.72 27.77
CA GLY A 398 23.26 -29.62 28.21
C GLY A 398 23.94 -28.27 28.44
N GLY A 399 25.23 -28.12 28.10
CA GLY A 399 25.97 -26.86 28.24
C GLY A 399 25.94 -25.92 27.05
N ILE A 400 26.86 -24.97 27.05
CA ILE A 400 27.11 -24.05 25.94
C ILE A 400 27.93 -24.82 24.90
N PRO A 401 27.53 -24.86 23.62
CA PRO A 401 28.30 -25.60 22.63
C PRO A 401 29.73 -25.05 22.50
N GLU A 402 30.69 -25.93 22.29
CA GLU A 402 32.05 -25.59 21.92
C GLU A 402 32.09 -25.10 20.46
N LEU A 403 32.84 -24.02 20.26
CA LEU A 403 33.18 -23.52 18.94
C LEU A 403 34.38 -24.31 18.40
N ILE A 404 34.15 -25.05 17.33
CA ILE A 404 35.18 -25.87 16.69
C ILE A 404 35.60 -25.19 15.40
N LEU A 405 36.87 -24.80 15.30
CA LEU A 405 37.48 -24.32 14.07
C LEU A 405 38.41 -25.42 13.56
N TYR A 406 38.25 -25.88 12.32
CA TYR A 406 39.10 -26.96 11.82
C TYR A 406 39.58 -26.74 10.39
N ASN A 407 40.76 -27.28 10.12
CA ASN A 407 41.39 -27.31 8.81
C ASN A 407 41.08 -28.66 8.16
N SER A 408 40.21 -28.64 7.15
CA SER A 408 39.76 -29.84 6.44
C SER A 408 40.85 -30.54 5.61
N ARG A 409 42.05 -29.96 5.49
CA ARG A 409 43.18 -30.55 4.77
C ARG A 409 44.18 -31.24 5.70
N SER A 410 44.43 -30.67 6.88
CA SER A 410 45.45 -31.17 7.80
C SER A 410 44.89 -31.91 9.01
N GLY A 411 43.58 -31.83 9.25
CA GLY A 411 42.91 -32.42 10.40
C GLY A 411 43.18 -31.69 11.73
N TYR A 412 43.84 -30.53 11.68
CA TYR A 412 44.00 -29.70 12.88
C TYR A 412 42.69 -29.04 13.25
N THR A 413 42.33 -29.18 14.52
CA THR A 413 41.10 -28.69 15.11
C THR A 413 41.45 -27.86 16.34
N TYR A 414 40.89 -26.66 16.40
CA TYR A 414 40.96 -25.72 17.50
C TYR A 414 39.60 -25.74 18.20
N ILE A 415 39.62 -26.09 19.48
CA ILE A 415 38.41 -26.32 20.26
C ILE A 415 38.31 -25.19 21.26
N LEU A 416 37.32 -24.32 21.06
CA LEU A 416 37.09 -23.14 21.88
C LEU A 416 35.82 -23.29 22.69
N THR A 417 35.80 -22.75 23.89
CA THR A 417 34.65 -22.78 24.78
C THR A 417 34.42 -21.41 25.41
N TYR A 418 33.19 -21.13 25.81
CA TYR A 418 32.83 -19.91 26.51
C TYR A 418 32.80 -20.15 28.01
N VAL A 419 33.69 -19.49 28.74
CA VAL A 419 33.82 -19.58 30.19
C VAL A 419 34.10 -18.19 30.76
N ASP A 420 33.38 -17.81 31.82
CA ASP A 420 33.55 -16.56 32.56
C ASP A 420 33.54 -15.27 31.70
N GLY A 421 32.67 -15.21 30.68
CA GLY A 421 32.55 -14.02 29.82
C GLY A 421 33.45 -14.02 28.58
N GLU A 422 34.34 -14.99 28.44
CA GLU A 422 35.38 -15.00 27.43
C GLU A 422 35.40 -16.30 26.62
N VAL A 423 35.89 -16.20 25.38
CA VAL A 423 36.17 -17.37 24.53
C VAL A 423 37.59 -17.82 24.80
N LYS A 424 37.75 -19.07 25.25
CA LYS A 424 39.05 -19.66 25.58
C LYS A 424 39.32 -20.88 24.72
N LEU A 425 40.57 -21.05 24.31
CA LEU A 425 41.01 -22.27 23.64
C LEU A 425 41.18 -23.38 24.69
N ALA A 426 40.37 -24.43 24.58
CA ALA A 426 40.46 -25.60 25.46
C ALA A 426 41.49 -26.62 24.94
N GLY A 427 41.71 -26.67 23.63
CA GLY A 427 42.67 -27.60 23.05
C GLY A 427 42.93 -27.36 21.58
N CYS A 428 44.11 -27.78 21.13
CA CYS A 428 44.46 -27.89 19.72
C CYS A 428 44.88 -29.34 19.46
N LEU A 429 44.11 -30.04 18.64
CA LEU A 429 44.28 -31.46 18.37
C LEU A 429 44.37 -31.70 16.86
N LYS A 430 45.25 -32.60 16.44
CA LYS A 430 45.15 -33.19 15.10
C LYS A 430 44.17 -34.34 15.19
N VAL A 431 42.91 -34.10 14.83
CA VAL A 431 41.84 -35.08 14.98
C VAL A 431 42.01 -36.18 13.94
N GLU A 432 41.83 -37.43 14.38
CA GLU A 432 41.70 -38.58 13.51
C GLU A 432 40.22 -38.96 13.34
N ASN A 433 39.48 -39.01 14.44
CA ASN A 433 38.05 -39.32 14.46
C ASN A 433 37.36 -38.65 15.66
N TYR A 434 36.10 -38.25 15.44
CA TYR A 434 35.17 -37.93 16.52
C TYR A 434 34.50 -39.21 17.05
N CYS A 435 34.17 -39.21 18.34
CA CYS A 435 33.55 -40.37 19.00
C CYS A 435 32.02 -40.25 19.07
N GLU A 436 31.35 -41.38 19.36
CA GLU A 436 29.88 -41.42 19.51
C GLU A 436 29.42 -40.59 20.71
N ASN A 437 30.22 -40.63 21.79
CA ASN A 437 30.12 -39.68 22.86
C ASN A 437 30.95 -38.43 22.50
N SER A 438 30.27 -37.29 22.37
CA SER A 438 30.85 -36.00 21.96
C SER A 438 31.89 -35.43 22.93
N GLU A 439 31.96 -35.94 24.16
CA GLU A 439 33.02 -35.60 25.12
C GLU A 439 34.40 -36.10 24.65
N TYR A 440 34.44 -37.12 23.77
CA TYR A 440 35.67 -37.83 23.41
C TYR A 440 36.11 -37.54 21.97
N ILE A 441 37.42 -37.43 21.79
CA ILE A 441 38.06 -37.24 20.48
C ILE A 441 39.26 -38.18 20.38
N ILE A 442 39.41 -38.84 19.24
CA ILE A 442 40.63 -39.57 18.90
C ILE A 442 41.52 -38.64 18.10
N GLY A 443 42.73 -38.39 18.57
CA GLY A 443 43.69 -37.53 17.88
C GLY A 443 45.07 -38.15 17.73
N ILE A 444 45.86 -37.55 16.85
CA ILE A 444 47.23 -37.91 16.54
C ILE A 444 48.17 -36.94 17.29
N PRO A 445 49.00 -37.44 18.21
CA PRO A 445 50.08 -36.67 18.83
C PRO A 445 51.02 -36.01 17.81
N TYR A 446 51.41 -34.75 18.01
CA TYR A 446 52.17 -33.97 17.00
C TYR A 446 53.43 -33.25 17.52
N SER A 447 53.83 -33.42 18.78
CA SER A 447 55.11 -32.87 19.26
C SER A 447 56.33 -33.50 18.58
N LYS A 448 57.48 -32.81 18.66
CA LYS A 448 58.77 -33.28 18.14
C LYS A 448 59.17 -34.68 18.63
N ASN A 449 58.72 -35.07 19.83
CA ASN A 449 59.04 -36.36 20.46
C ASN A 449 58.33 -37.55 19.80
N VAL A 450 57.26 -37.31 19.05
CA VAL A 450 56.38 -38.36 18.50
C VAL A 450 56.19 -38.26 16.98
N MET A 451 56.76 -37.23 16.33
CA MET A 451 56.63 -37.05 14.89
C MET A 451 57.10 -38.26 14.09
N SER A 452 58.20 -38.90 14.50
CA SER A 452 58.79 -40.07 13.82
C SER A 452 58.15 -41.41 14.19
N MET A 453 57.03 -41.41 14.92
CA MET A 453 56.34 -42.63 15.36
C MET A 453 55.33 -43.07 14.30
N ASP A 454 55.27 -44.37 14.05
CA ASP A 454 54.46 -44.96 12.99
C ASP A 454 53.01 -45.19 13.45
N ILE A 455 52.83 -45.74 14.65
CA ILE A 455 51.52 -45.89 15.30
C ILE A 455 51.43 -44.80 16.38
N LYS A 456 50.44 -43.91 16.29
CA LYS A 456 50.25 -42.84 17.28
C LYS A 456 48.79 -42.39 17.38
N TYR A 457 48.12 -42.78 18.46
CA TYR A 457 46.77 -42.35 18.79
C TYR A 457 46.65 -42.02 20.27
N GLU A 458 45.88 -40.98 20.57
CA GLU A 458 45.43 -40.68 21.94
C GLU A 458 43.92 -40.49 21.94
N LEU A 459 43.28 -41.00 22.99
CA LEU A 459 41.87 -40.73 23.29
C LEU A 459 41.82 -39.56 24.27
N TYR A 460 41.25 -38.45 23.85
CA TYR A 460 41.08 -37.25 24.65
C TYR A 460 39.65 -37.14 25.13
N LYS A 461 39.47 -36.66 26.37
CA LYS A 461 38.16 -36.32 26.93
C LYS A 461 38.12 -34.85 27.34
N PHE A 462 37.06 -34.16 26.97
CA PHE A 462 36.82 -32.77 27.33
C PHE A 462 36.40 -32.64 28.80
N ASP A 463 37.01 -31.71 29.54
CA ASP A 463 36.57 -31.29 30.87
C ASP A 463 36.08 -29.85 30.80
N ARG A 464 34.84 -29.61 31.24
CA ARG A 464 34.28 -28.24 31.29
C ARG A 464 34.68 -27.47 32.53
N SER A 465 34.93 -28.15 33.66
CA SER A 465 35.30 -27.50 34.92
C SER A 465 36.63 -26.75 34.79
N LYS A 466 37.45 -27.17 33.84
CA LYS A 466 38.69 -26.52 33.41
C LYS A 466 38.72 -26.64 31.89
N PRO A 467 38.62 -25.55 31.11
CA PRO A 467 38.57 -25.60 29.64
C PRO A 467 39.83 -26.27 29.08
N SER A 468 39.81 -27.59 28.99
CA SER A 468 40.99 -28.44 28.81
C SER A 468 40.57 -29.86 28.43
N PHE A 469 41.55 -30.62 27.97
CA PHE A 469 41.38 -32.03 27.64
C PHE A 469 42.28 -32.89 28.53
N GLU A 470 41.74 -34.00 29.02
CA GLU A 470 42.51 -35.07 29.64
C GLU A 470 42.80 -36.17 28.62
N VAL A 471 43.96 -36.82 28.77
CA VAL A 471 44.33 -38.01 27.99
C VAL A 471 43.85 -39.24 28.75
N VAL A 472 42.93 -39.99 28.15
CA VAL A 472 42.35 -41.20 28.72
C VAL A 472 43.17 -42.43 28.34
N ASN A 473 43.60 -42.49 27.08
CA ASN A 473 44.44 -43.58 26.57
C ASN A 473 45.51 -43.03 25.63
N THR A 474 46.67 -43.68 25.63
CA THR A 474 47.80 -43.35 24.75
C THR A 474 48.33 -44.61 24.10
N ILE A 475 48.56 -44.57 22.79
CA ILE A 475 49.34 -45.58 22.09
C ILE A 475 50.32 -44.92 21.14
N ILE A 476 51.62 -45.15 21.35
CA ILE A 476 52.69 -44.67 20.48
C ILE A 476 53.68 -45.81 20.25
N ALA A 477 54.01 -46.14 19.01
CA ALA A 477 54.99 -47.18 18.70
C ALA A 477 55.73 -46.91 17.40
N LYS A 478 56.94 -47.47 17.29
CA LYS A 478 57.71 -47.54 16.04
C LYS A 478 57.56 -48.88 15.35
N ASP A 479 57.53 -48.87 14.03
CA ASP A 479 57.44 -50.07 13.18
C ASP A 479 58.67 -50.97 13.33
N ASP A 480 59.84 -50.39 13.59
CA ASP A 480 61.08 -51.12 13.85
C ASP A 480 61.10 -51.83 15.22
N ASN A 481 60.07 -51.59 16.04
CA ASN A 481 59.86 -52.13 17.38
C ASN A 481 60.91 -51.71 18.40
N SER A 482 61.60 -50.59 18.17
CA SER A 482 62.55 -50.02 19.13
C SER A 482 61.87 -49.29 20.28
N TYR A 483 60.60 -48.90 20.15
CA TYR A 483 59.86 -48.15 21.16
C TYR A 483 58.36 -48.46 21.14
N PHE A 484 57.78 -48.58 22.34
CA PHE A 484 56.33 -48.60 22.58
C PHE A 484 56.00 -47.73 23.79
N ASN A 485 54.90 -47.00 23.74
CA ASN A 485 54.26 -46.33 24.88
C ASN A 485 52.79 -46.74 24.88
N ILE A 486 52.37 -47.45 25.92
CA ILE A 486 51.00 -47.96 26.08
C ILE A 486 50.44 -47.39 27.39
N ASP A 487 49.46 -46.49 27.30
CA ASP A 487 48.85 -45.77 28.42
C ASP A 487 49.87 -45.10 29.36
N GLY A 488 50.92 -44.51 28.79
CA GLY A 488 51.97 -43.79 29.52
C GLY A 488 53.13 -44.67 29.98
N GLU A 489 53.04 -45.99 29.86
CA GLU A 489 54.14 -46.90 30.17
C GLU A 489 55.05 -47.11 28.95
N GLU A 490 56.33 -46.77 29.09
CA GLU A 490 57.33 -46.82 28.01
C GLU A 490 58.12 -48.14 28.02
N TYR A 491 58.30 -48.73 26.83
CA TYR A 491 59.03 -49.97 26.60
C TYR A 491 60.07 -49.78 25.50
N PHE A 492 61.27 -50.32 25.73
CA PHE A 492 62.41 -50.26 24.81
C PHE A 492 62.95 -51.67 24.53
N PRO A 493 62.30 -52.45 23.64
CA PRO A 493 62.63 -53.87 23.45
C PRO A 493 63.94 -54.12 22.70
N LYS A 494 64.54 -53.09 22.09
CA LYS A 494 65.86 -53.12 21.46
C LYS A 494 66.71 -52.01 22.06
N THR A 495 67.79 -52.38 22.74
CA THR A 495 68.86 -51.43 23.11
C THR A 495 69.81 -51.21 21.92
N GLU A 496 70.71 -50.22 22.01
CA GLU A 496 71.76 -50.00 20.99
C GLU A 496 72.63 -51.25 20.73
N ASP A 497 72.72 -52.15 21.71
CA ASP A 497 73.47 -53.41 21.66
C ASP A 497 72.62 -54.63 21.22
N GLY A 498 71.34 -54.44 20.91
CA GLY A 498 70.44 -55.50 20.44
C GLY A 498 69.92 -56.45 21.53
N GLU A 499 70.18 -56.15 22.81
CA GLU A 499 69.65 -56.94 23.93
C GLU A 499 68.20 -56.54 24.27
N TYR A 500 67.41 -57.55 24.64
CA TYR A 500 66.04 -57.37 25.11
C TYR A 500 66.02 -57.05 26.59
N THR A 501 65.58 -55.84 26.95
CA THR A 501 65.33 -55.46 28.34
C THR A 501 63.82 -55.29 28.54
N GLY A 502 63.11 -56.37 28.89
CA GLY A 502 61.68 -56.31 29.25
C GLY A 502 60.79 -57.36 28.59
N GLU A 503 59.52 -56.99 28.38
CA GLU A 503 58.48 -57.83 27.76
C GLU A 503 58.79 -58.16 26.28
N SER A 504 58.38 -59.34 25.80
CA SER A 504 58.66 -59.79 24.42
C SER A 504 57.92 -58.96 23.35
N ILE A 505 58.55 -58.72 22.19
CA ILE A 505 57.93 -57.96 21.07
C ILE A 505 56.55 -58.52 20.66
N PRO A 506 56.34 -59.86 20.54
CA PRO A 506 55.02 -60.38 20.19
C PRO A 506 53.91 -59.96 21.16
N ASN A 507 54.20 -59.93 22.46
CA ASN A 507 53.23 -59.48 23.47
C ASN A 507 52.98 -57.97 23.38
N LEU A 508 54.04 -57.17 23.21
CA LEU A 508 53.91 -55.72 23.05
C LEU A 508 53.11 -55.34 21.80
N LYS A 509 53.33 -56.03 20.67
CA LYS A 509 52.50 -55.87 19.46
C LYS A 509 51.05 -56.23 19.70
N LYS A 510 50.79 -57.34 20.41
CA LYS A 510 49.42 -57.73 20.77
C LYS A 510 48.75 -56.65 21.63
N ARG A 511 49.40 -56.20 22.71
CA ARG A 511 48.88 -55.13 23.58
C ARG A 511 48.64 -53.83 22.82
N THR A 512 49.56 -53.47 21.92
CA THR A 512 49.43 -52.31 21.04
C THR A 512 48.19 -52.41 20.17
N ASN A 513 48.00 -53.53 19.47
CA ASN A 513 46.84 -53.75 18.62
C ASN A 513 45.54 -53.79 19.42
N ASP A 514 45.53 -54.47 20.57
CA ASP A 514 44.37 -54.54 21.45
C ASP A 514 43.95 -53.14 21.90
N LYS A 515 44.92 -52.28 22.27
CA LYS A 515 44.67 -50.89 22.68
C LYS A 515 44.28 -49.99 21.52
N VAL A 516 44.87 -50.13 20.33
CA VAL A 516 44.44 -49.43 19.11
C VAL A 516 42.97 -49.74 18.82
N ASN A 517 42.60 -51.03 18.88
CA ASN A 517 41.21 -51.45 18.69
C ASN A 517 40.28 -50.90 19.77
N GLU A 518 40.74 -50.83 21.02
CA GLU A 518 39.99 -50.21 22.13
C GLU A 518 39.70 -48.73 21.87
N ILE A 519 40.71 -47.95 21.46
CA ILE A 519 40.56 -46.52 21.12
C ILE A 519 39.61 -46.37 19.92
N LEU A 520 39.90 -47.06 18.82
CA LEU A 520 39.15 -46.92 17.57
C LEU A 520 37.71 -47.45 17.64
N LYS A 521 37.39 -48.33 18.59
CA LYS A 521 36.00 -48.77 18.83
C LYS A 521 35.06 -47.61 19.18
N ASN A 522 35.58 -46.51 19.70
CA ASN A 522 34.79 -45.32 20.03
C ASN A 522 34.50 -44.42 18.81
N ALA A 523 35.18 -44.62 17.69
CA ALA A 523 35.06 -43.77 16.50
C ALA A 523 33.69 -43.92 15.80
N VAL A 524 33.13 -42.81 15.34
CA VAL A 524 31.95 -42.81 14.47
C VAL A 524 32.39 -42.67 13.02
N GLY A 525 32.27 -43.75 12.25
CA GLY A 525 32.66 -43.74 10.84
C GLY A 525 34.18 -43.62 10.63
N GLY A 526 34.59 -42.98 9.54
CA GLY A 526 36.00 -42.70 9.27
C GLY A 526 36.16 -41.27 8.75
N GLY A 527 36.98 -40.47 9.43
CA GLY A 527 37.38 -39.14 8.99
C GLY A 527 37.56 -38.16 10.14
N PHE A 528 38.43 -37.18 9.91
CA PHE A 528 38.73 -36.11 10.86
C PHE A 528 37.79 -34.89 10.74
N GLU A 529 36.81 -34.95 9.85
CA GLU A 529 35.81 -33.89 9.66
C GLU A 529 34.56 -34.17 10.51
N PRO A 530 34.02 -33.17 11.23
CA PRO A 530 32.65 -33.25 11.72
C PRO A 530 31.72 -33.37 10.52
N GLY A 531 30.62 -34.13 10.64
CA GLY A 531 29.82 -34.55 9.48
C GLY A 531 29.39 -33.37 8.59
N GLU A 532 29.36 -33.55 7.26
CA GLU A 532 29.07 -32.48 6.27
C GLU A 532 27.77 -31.67 6.53
N LYS A 533 26.82 -32.21 7.30
CA LYS A 533 25.58 -31.53 7.67
C LYS A 533 25.72 -30.61 8.89
N GLU A 534 26.85 -30.64 9.58
CA GLU A 534 27.06 -30.04 10.89
C GLU A 534 28.10 -28.91 10.86
N SER A 535 28.81 -28.69 9.74
CA SER A 535 29.80 -27.62 9.59
C SER A 535 29.47 -26.60 8.50
N VAL A 536 30.04 -25.41 8.64
CA VAL A 536 29.93 -24.31 7.67
C VAL A 536 31.31 -23.73 7.34
N SER A 537 31.44 -23.14 6.16
CA SER A 537 32.60 -22.28 5.86
C SER A 537 32.68 -21.12 6.86
N ILE A 538 33.89 -20.71 7.23
CA ILE A 538 34.11 -19.58 8.16
C ILE A 538 33.35 -18.31 7.73
N GLY A 539 33.22 -18.03 6.44
CA GLY A 539 32.46 -16.87 5.94
C GLY A 539 30.94 -16.90 6.27
N ARG A 540 30.41 -18.04 6.73
CA ARG A 540 29.01 -18.21 7.15
C ARG A 540 28.86 -18.32 8.67
N ALA A 541 29.93 -18.06 9.41
CA ALA A 541 30.00 -18.23 10.85
C ALA A 541 28.90 -17.49 11.62
N PHE A 542 28.69 -16.22 11.30
CA PHE A 542 27.67 -15.40 11.95
C PHE A 542 26.27 -16.02 11.85
N ASN A 543 25.83 -16.36 10.63
CA ASN A 543 24.50 -16.93 10.41
C ASN A 543 24.32 -18.27 11.13
N TYR A 544 25.39 -19.08 11.19
CA TYR A 544 25.35 -20.37 11.86
C TYR A 544 25.24 -20.21 13.39
N ILE A 545 26.03 -19.32 14.00
CA ILE A 545 25.92 -19.01 15.44
C ILE A 545 24.56 -18.36 15.78
N PHE A 546 24.07 -17.49 14.90
CA PHE A 546 22.79 -16.81 15.08
C PHE A 546 21.62 -17.82 15.16
N GLU A 547 21.59 -18.78 14.23
CA GLU A 547 20.51 -19.77 14.09
C GLU A 547 20.59 -20.97 15.05
N TYR A 548 21.74 -21.24 15.66
CA TYR A 548 21.96 -22.37 16.58
C TYR A 548 21.16 -22.25 17.88
#